data_AF-A0A9Q4L7K3-F1
#
_entry.id   AF-A0A9Q4L7K3-F1
#
_cell.length_a   1.000
_cell.length_b   1.000
_cell.length_c   1.000
_cell.angle_alpha   90.00
_cell.angle_beta   90.00
_cell.angle_gamma   90.00
#
_symmetry.space_group_name_H-M   'P 1'
#
loop_
_entity.id
_entity.type
_entity.pdbx_description
1 polymer ?
#
loop_
_entity_poly.entity_id
_entity_poly.type
_entity_poly.pdbx_seq_one_letter_code
_entity_poly.pdbx_strand_id
1 'polypeptide(L)' 'MTYHYECDGFCDPDTIYQSRPALTAEFNEQWIQSSKIGGQLAEHEYDAGDLITLCPECTRRLLIDFP' A
#
# COMPACT_ATOMS: atom_id res chain seq x y z
N MET A 1 9.57 11.09 19.28
CA MET A 1 8.26 10.46 19.06
C MET A 1 8.47 9.34 18.06
N THR A 2 8.19 8.10 18.45
CA THR A 2 8.18 6.96 17.53
C THR A 2 6.86 7.01 16.77
N TYR A 3 6.92 7.05 15.44
CA TYR A 3 5.72 7.02 14.61
C TYR A 3 5.24 5.57 14.54
N HIS A 4 3.97 5.35 14.87
CA HIS A 4 3.32 4.06 14.77
C HIS A 4 2.32 4.12 13.62
N TYR A 5 2.34 3.09 12.78
CA TYR A 5 1.38 2.97 11.68
C TYR A 5 0.99 1.51 11.47
N GLU A 6 -0.23 1.35 10.98
CA GLU A 6 -0.76 0.10 10.43
C GLU A 6 -0.40 0.07 8.94
N CYS A 7 0.04 -1.09 8.46
CA CYS A 7 0.39 -1.24 7.06
C CYS A 7 -0.83 -1.75 6.30
N ASP A 8 -1.26 -0.99 5.30
CA ASP A 8 -2.36 -1.30 4.39
C ASP A 8 -1.95 -2.33 3.32
N GLY A 9 -0.98 -3.19 3.63
CA GLY A 9 -0.28 -4.04 2.66
C GLY A 9 -0.59 -5.52 2.80
N PHE A 10 0.26 -6.32 2.15
CA PHE A 10 0.18 -7.80 2.13
C PHE A 10 0.84 -8.47 3.34
N CYS A 11 1.03 -7.73 4.44
CA CYS A 11 1.60 -8.27 5.68
C CYS A 11 0.49 -8.60 6.68
N ASP A 12 0.88 -9.12 7.84
CA ASP A 12 -0.07 -9.45 8.91
C ASP A 12 -0.74 -8.15 9.41
N PRO A 13 -2.09 -8.04 9.31
CA PRO A 13 -2.83 -6.83 9.68
C PRO A 13 -2.68 -6.44 11.15
N ASP A 14 -2.32 -7.39 12.02
CA ASP A 14 -2.09 -7.11 13.45
C ASP A 14 -0.68 -6.56 13.72
N THR A 15 0.16 -6.39 12.69
CA THR A 15 1.53 -5.89 12.83
C THR A 15 1.56 -4.36 12.91
N ILE A 16 1.88 -3.84 14.11
CA ILE A 16 2.15 -2.41 14.31
C ILE A 16 3.62 -2.11 14.04
N TYR A 17 3.89 -1.28 13.03
CA TYR A 17 5.24 -0.87 12.67
C TYR A 17 5.69 0.36 13.48
N GLN A 18 6.94 0.31 13.98
CA GLN A 18 7.56 1.41 14.76
C GLN A 18 8.59 2.22 13.94
N SER A 19 8.72 1.90 12.66
CA SER A 19 9.64 2.56 11.72
C SER A 19 8.90 3.64 10.91
N ARG A 20 9.57 4.25 9.92
CA ARG A 20 8.90 5.15 8.98
C ARG A 20 8.22 4.32 7.87
N PRO A 21 7.00 4.66 7.43
CA PRO A 21 6.42 4.06 6.25
C PRO A 21 7.29 4.38 5.03
N ALA A 22 7.30 3.47 4.06
CA ALA A 22 8.05 3.65 2.81
C ALA A 22 7.20 4.34 1.74
N LEU A 23 5.88 4.16 1.80
CA LEU A 23 4.94 4.82 0.90
C LEU A 23 3.71 5.23 1.70
N THR A 24 3.27 6.48 1.50
CA THR A 24 1.95 6.96 1.89
C THR A 24 1.42 7.72 0.69
N ALA A 25 0.38 7.20 0.04
CA ALA A 25 -0.10 7.73 -1.23
C ALA A 25 -1.60 7.49 -1.42
N GLU A 26 -2.21 8.35 -2.24
CA GLU A 26 -3.55 8.16 -2.78
C GLU A 26 -3.41 7.99 -4.30
N PHE A 27 -4.22 7.11 -4.88
CA PHE A 27 -4.24 6.86 -6.32
C PHE A 27 -5.56 7.29 -6.93
N ASN A 28 -5.50 7.92 -8.10
CA ASN A 28 -6.71 8.28 -8.83
C ASN A 28 -7.34 7.07 -9.52
N GLU A 29 -8.63 7.18 -9.83
CA GLU A 29 -9.42 6.09 -10.41
C GLU A 29 -8.86 5.60 -11.75
N GLN A 30 -8.42 6.52 -12.61
CA GLN A 30 -7.82 6.18 -13.88
C GLN A 30 -6.58 5.30 -13.71
N TRP A 31 -5.72 5.61 -12.74
CA TRP A 31 -4.50 4.84 -12.46
C TRP A 31 -4.84 3.47 -11.86
N ILE A 32 -5.81 3.40 -10.93
CA ILE A 32 -6.23 2.11 -10.36
C ILE A 32 -6.77 1.18 -11.45
N GLN A 33 -7.61 1.68 -12.36
CA GLN A 33 -8.22 0.85 -13.41
C GLN A 33 -7.27 0.48 -14.54
N SER A 34 -6.29 1.33 -14.86
CA SER A 34 -5.41 1.12 -16.03
C SER A 34 -4.07 0.47 -15.70
N SER A 35 -3.63 0.50 -14.45
CA SER A 35 -2.36 -0.08 -14.05
C SER A 35 -2.55 -1.49 -13.49
N LYS A 36 -1.58 -2.38 -13.79
CA LYS A 36 -1.55 -3.73 -13.23
C LYS A 36 -1.52 -3.70 -11.69
N ILE A 37 -0.77 -2.74 -11.15
CA ILE A 37 -0.65 -2.52 -9.70
C ILE A 37 -2.00 -2.09 -9.11
N GLY A 38 -2.72 -1.20 -9.79
CA GLY A 38 -4.05 -0.77 -9.41
C GLY A 38 -5.06 -1.92 -9.33
N GLY A 39 -5.02 -2.85 -10.29
CA GLY A 39 -5.82 -4.07 -10.25
C GLY A 39 -5.56 -4.92 -8.99
N GLN A 40 -4.30 -5.02 -8.55
CA GLN A 40 -3.98 -5.73 -7.31
C GLN A 40 -4.44 -4.99 -6.06
N LEU A 41 -4.32 -3.67 -6.03
CA LEU A 41 -4.87 -2.88 -4.91
C LEU A 41 -6.39 -3.09 -4.81
N ALA A 42 -7.09 -3.13 -5.94
CA ALA A 42 -8.53 -3.42 -5.98
C ALA A 42 -8.87 -4.85 -5.53
N GLU A 43 -8.03 -5.86 -5.84
CA GLU A 43 -8.18 -7.23 -5.31
C GLU A 43 -8.04 -7.29 -3.77
N HIS A 44 -7.37 -6.29 -3.19
CA HIS A 44 -7.21 -6.11 -1.76
C HIS A 44 -8.21 -5.10 -1.16
N GLU A 45 -9.33 -4.87 -1.86
CA GLU A 45 -10.44 -4.01 -1.42
C GLU A 45 -10.09 -2.52 -1.26
N TYR A 46 -9.01 -2.05 -1.90
CA TYR A 46 -8.69 -0.62 -1.95
C TYR A 46 -9.37 0.06 -3.14
N ASP A 47 -10.02 1.18 -2.85
CA ASP A 47 -10.70 2.00 -3.83
C ASP A 47 -9.86 3.23 -4.23
N ALA A 48 -10.28 3.86 -5.33
CA ALA A 48 -9.67 5.10 -5.78
C ALA A 48 -9.91 6.23 -4.77
N GLY A 49 -8.85 6.94 -4.41
CA GLY A 49 -8.89 7.98 -3.39
C GLY A 49 -8.69 7.48 -1.96
N ASP A 50 -8.56 6.18 -1.74
CA ASP A 50 -8.12 5.68 -0.44
C ASP A 50 -6.67 6.05 -0.17
N LEU A 51 -6.41 6.47 1.07
CA LEU A 51 -5.06 6.75 1.54
C LEU A 51 -4.42 5.43 1.97
N ILE A 52 -3.36 5.04 1.26
CA ILE A 52 -2.66 3.77 1.49
C ILE A 52 -1.28 4.06 2.10
N THR A 53 -0.99 3.45 3.24
CA THR A 53 0.29 3.50 3.94
C THR A 53 0.95 2.13 3.98
N LEU A 54 2.11 2.01 3.34
CA LEU A 54 2.83 0.75 3.21
C LEU A 54 4.19 0.77 3.92
N CYS A 55 4.50 -0.36 4.55
CA CYS A 55 5.83 -0.65 5.05
C CYS A 55 6.82 -0.92 3.90
N PRO A 56 8.14 -0.85 4.14
CA PRO A 56 9.16 -1.06 3.09
C PRO A 56 9.01 -2.37 2.31
N GLU A 57 8.58 -3.45 2.98
CA GLU A 57 8.37 -4.74 2.33
C GLU A 57 7.16 -4.71 1.39
N CYS A 58 6.03 -4.21 1.86
CA CYS A 58 4.82 -4.09 1.05
C CYS A 58 5.01 -3.14 -0.13
N THR A 59 5.72 -2.02 0.06
CA THR A 59 6.11 -1.12 -1.04
C THR A 59 7.00 -1.82 -2.06
N ARG A 60 7.99 -2.61 -1.62
CA ARG A 60 8.85 -3.38 -2.52
C ARG A 60 8.03 -4.38 -3.33
N ARG A 61 7.18 -5.17 -2.66
CA ARG A 61 6.32 -6.15 -3.33
C ARG A 61 5.48 -5.45 -4.40
N LEU A 62 4.80 -4.36 -4.03
CA LEU A 62 3.94 -3.58 -4.91
C LEU A 62 4.67 -3.04 -6.15
N LEU A 63 5.87 -2.46 -5.98
CA LEU A 63 6.54 -1.70 -7.05
C LEU A 63 7.58 -2.49 -7.86
N ILE A 64 8.12 -3.58 -7.31
CA ILE A 64 9.27 -4.29 -7.89
C ILE A 64 8.94 -5.74 -8.22
N ASP A 65 8.23 -6.44 -7.32
CA ASP A 65 7.99 -7.88 -7.47
C ASP A 65 6.74 -8.18 -8.33
N PHE A 66 5.87 -7.18 -8.56
CA PHE A 66 4.67 -7.27 -9.40
C PHE A 66 4.66 -6.36 -10.65
N PRO A 67 5.67 -6.40 -11.55
CA PRO A 67 5.65 -5.65 -12.81
C PRO A 67 4.69 -6.29 -13.83
#